data_AF-A0A920MXN6-F1
#
_entry.id   AF-A0A920MXN6-F1
#
_cell.length_a   1.000
_cell.length_b   1.000
_cell.length_c   1.000
_cell.angle_alpha   90.00
_cell.angle_beta   90.00
_cell.angle_gamma   90.00
#
_symmetry.space_group_name_H-M   'P 1'
#
loop_
_entity.id
_entity.type
_entity.pdbx_description
1 polymer ?
#
loop_
_entity_poly.entity_id
_entity_poly.type
_entity_poly.pdbx_seq_one_letter_code
_entity_poly.pdbx_strand_id
1 'polypeptide(L)' 'MKRFGIDLQGIEFDTMIAAHLINPNARSYKLDNLSLSHLNYKMVPIQDLIGSGRTKLPWIK' A
#
# COMPACT_ATOMS: atom_id res chain seq x y z
N MET A 1 -9.04 -6.70 -11.19
CA MET A 1 -9.22 -6.48 -12.63
C MET A 1 -9.02 -7.75 -13.43
N LYS A 2 -7.85 -8.39 -13.43
CA LYS A 2 -7.63 -9.65 -14.20
C LYS A 2 -8.62 -10.78 -13.87
N ARG A 3 -8.98 -10.95 -12.59
CA ARG A 3 -10.01 -11.92 -12.14
C ARG A 3 -11.42 -11.68 -12.73
N PHE A 4 -11.67 -10.50 -13.27
CA PHE A 4 -12.91 -10.11 -13.94
C PHE A 4 -12.71 -9.90 -15.44
N GLY A 5 -11.61 -10.43 -16.03
CA GLY A 5 -11.31 -10.30 -17.46
C GLY A 5 -10.85 -8.91 -17.91
N ILE A 6 -10.50 -8.03 -16.97
CA ILE A 6 -10.01 -6.67 -17.28
C ILE A 6 -8.49 -6.67 -17.26
N ASP A 7 -7.88 -6.38 -18.41
CA ASP A 7 -6.44 -6.12 -18.52
C ASP A 7 -6.14 -4.65 -18.23
N LEU A 8 -5.32 -4.42 -17.21
CA LEU A 8 -4.90 -3.09 -16.81
C LEU A 8 -3.85 -2.57 -17.79
N GLN A 9 -4.07 -1.38 -18.33
CA GLN A 9 -3.17 -0.70 -19.27
C GLN A 9 -2.66 0.61 -18.65
N GLY A 10 -1.54 1.13 -19.16
CA GLY A 10 -1.02 2.45 -18.75
C GLY A 10 -0.46 2.51 -17.32
N ILE A 11 0.13 1.42 -16.82
CA ILE A 11 0.86 1.45 -15.54
C ILE A 11 2.23 2.08 -15.79
N GLU A 12 2.35 3.37 -15.53
CA GLU A 12 3.59 4.13 -15.80
C GLU A 12 4.50 4.26 -14.59
N PHE A 13 3.92 4.26 -13.38
CA PHE A 13 4.67 4.55 -12.16
C PHE A 13 4.16 3.79 -10.95
N ASP A 14 5.11 3.37 -10.10
CA ASP A 14 4.86 2.73 -8.82
C ASP A 14 5.80 3.34 -7.78
N THR A 15 5.23 3.92 -6.73
CA THR A 15 5.98 4.62 -5.67
C THR A 15 6.86 3.68 -4.85
N MET A 16 6.43 2.42 -4.66
CA MET A 16 7.22 1.44 -3.90
C MET A 16 8.43 0.98 -4.70
N ILE A 17 8.27 0.76 -6.02
CA ILE A 17 9.38 0.41 -6.91
C ILE A 17 10.35 1.59 -7.01
N ALA A 18 9.86 2.81 -7.21
CA ALA A 18 10.71 3.99 -7.26
C ALA A 18 11.52 4.16 -5.97
N ALA A 19 10.89 4.02 -4.80
CA ALA A 19 11.58 4.09 -3.51
C ALA A 19 12.66 3.00 -3.37
N HIS A 20 12.39 1.78 -3.83
CA HIS A 20 13.37 0.70 -3.84
C HIS A 20 14.57 1.00 -4.73
N LEU A 21 14.35 1.54 -5.94
CA LEU A 21 15.45 1.90 -6.84
C LEU A 21 16.32 3.02 -6.28
N ILE A 22 15.73 3.97 -5.56
CA ILE A 22 16.47 5.09 -4.96
C ILE A 22 17.35 4.64 -3.79
N ASN A 23 16.84 3.77 -2.91
CA ASN A 23 17.62 3.23 -1.81
C ASN A 23 17.24 1.77 -1.55
N PRO A 24 17.90 0.80 -2.22
CA PRO A 24 17.57 -0.63 -2.11
C PRO A 24 17.78 -1.23 -0.73
N ASN A 25 18.57 -0.57 0.13
CA ASN A 25 18.87 -1.02 1.49
C ASN A 25 17.91 -0.43 2.53
N ALA A 26 16.87 0.31 2.12
CA ALA A 26 15.92 0.87 3.07
C ALA A 26 15.17 -0.24 3.82
N ARG A 27 14.93 0.00 5.12
CA ARG A 27 14.32 -0.98 6.02
C ARG A 27 12.87 -1.34 5.66
N SER A 28 12.16 -0.45 4.98
CA SER A 28 10.75 -0.64 4.61
C SER A 28 10.37 0.30 3.47
N TYR A 29 9.63 -0.21 2.48
CA TYR A 29 9.01 0.56 1.39
C TYR A 29 7.49 0.61 1.51
N LYS A 30 6.95 0.34 2.69
CA LYS A 30 5.51 0.43 2.91
C LYS A 30 5.03 1.86 2.68
N LEU A 31 3.84 1.99 2.11
CA LEU A 31 3.28 3.28 1.72
C LEU A 31 3.06 4.23 2.91
N ASP A 32 2.70 3.70 4.07
CA ASP A 32 2.56 4.48 5.31
C ASP A 32 3.89 5.13 5.74
N ASN A 33 4.99 4.40 5.65
CA ASN A 33 6.32 4.94 5.92
C ASN A 33 6.73 5.98 4.89
N LEU A 34 6.52 5.71 3.60
CA LEU A 34 6.86 6.65 2.51
C LEU A 34 6.05 7.95 2.63
N SER A 35 4.75 7.83 2.93
CA SER A 35 3.88 8.97 3.17
C SER A 35 4.35 9.83 4.34
N LEU A 36 4.74 9.19 5.45
CA LEU A 36 5.24 9.92 6.61
C LEU A 36 6.57 10.61 6.31
N SER A 37 7.52 9.94 5.65
CA SER A 37 8.85 10.49 5.40
C SER A 37 8.87 11.60 4.34
N HIS A 38 8.05 11.49 3.30
CA HIS A 38 8.08 12.43 2.18
C HIS A 38 7.04 13.55 2.30
N LEU A 39 5.89 13.28 2.92
CA LEU A 39 4.76 14.21 2.98
C LEU A 39 4.45 14.67 4.40
N ASN A 40 5.16 14.16 5.41
CA ASN A 40 4.83 14.33 6.82
C ASN A 40 3.36 13.97 7.13
N TYR A 41 2.82 12.99 6.39
CA TYR A 41 1.43 12.57 6.51
C TYR A 41 1.35 11.16 7.09
N LYS A 42 0.65 11.04 8.23
CA LYS A 42 0.33 9.75 8.83
C LYS A 42 -0.94 9.20 8.20
N MET A 43 -0.78 8.15 7.41
CA MET A 43 -1.91 7.44 6.80
C MET A 43 -2.82 6.81 7.87
N VAL A 44 -4.10 6.67 7.52
CA VAL A 44 -5.07 5.92 8.33
C VAL A 44 -4.77 4.42 8.22
N PRO A 45 -4.49 3.72 9.33
CA PRO A 45 -4.30 2.28 9.33
C PRO A 45 -5.54 1.54 8.80
N ILE A 46 -5.34 0.51 7.97
CA ILE A 46 -6.46 -0.28 7.44
C ILE A 46 -7.26 -0.95 8.57
N GLN A 47 -6.59 -1.32 9.66
CA GLN A 47 -7.20 -1.95 10.83
C GLN A 47 -8.24 -1.05 11.51
N ASP A 48 -8.08 0.27 11.43
CA ASP A 48 -9.05 1.22 12.00
C ASP A 48 -10.33 1.25 11.17
N LEU A 49 -10.25 0.87 9.89
CA LEU A 49 -11.40 0.82 8.98
C LEU A 49 -12.13 -0.53 9.03
N ILE A 50 -11.39 -1.63 9.14
CA ILE A 50 -11.95 -2.98 8.98
C ILE A 50 -11.94 -3.84 10.26
N GLY A 51 -11.38 -3.31 11.36
CA GLY A 51 -11.14 -4.03 12.61
C GLY A 51 -9.85 -4.86 12.58
N SER A 52 -9.52 -5.45 13.74
CA SER A 52 -8.32 -6.28 13.92
C SER A 52 -8.67 -7.63 14.55
N GLY A 53 -8.02 -8.71 14.12
CA GLY A 53 -8.22 -10.03 14.72
C GLY A 53 -9.67 -10.54 14.57
N ARG A 54 -10.33 -10.92 15.67
CA ARG A 54 -11.69 -11.50 15.68
C ARG A 54 -12.80 -10.51 15.31
N THR A 55 -12.53 -9.21 15.38
CA THR A 55 -13.47 -8.15 14.96
C THR A 55 -13.28 -7.75 13.49
N LYS A 56 -12.38 -8.41 12.74
CA LYS A 56 -12.23 -8.17 11.30
C LYS A 56 -13.53 -8.53 10.57
N LEU A 57 -14.04 -7.62 9.74
CA LEU A 57 -15.25 -7.85 8.96
C LEU A 57 -15.13 -9.12 8.07
N PRO A 58 -16.09 -10.07 8.15
CA PRO A 58 -15.92 -11.44 7.63
C PRO A 58 -15.86 -11.56 6.11
N TRP A 59 -16.33 -10.56 5.38
CA TRP A 59 -16.33 -10.50 3.91
C TRP A 59 -15.04 -9.92 3.31
N ILE A 60 -14.12 -9.43 4.14
CA ILE A 60 -12.81 -8.91 3.69
C ILE A 60 -11.77 -10.02 3.81
N LYS A 61 -11.78 -10.91 2.81
CA LYS A 61 -10.76 -11.96 2.60
C LYS A 61 -9.75 -11.54 1.54
#